data_AF-G9WPZ4-F1
#
_entry.id   AF-G9WPZ4-F1
#
_cell.length_a   1.000
_cell.length_b   1.000
_cell.length_c   1.000
_cell.angle_alpha   90.00
_cell.angle_beta   90.00
_cell.angle_gamma   90.00
#
_symmetry.space_group_name_H-M   'P 1'
#
loop_
_entity.id
_entity.type
_entity.pdbx_description
1 polymer ?
#
loop_
_entity_poly.entity_id
_entity_poly.type
_entity_poly.pdbx_seq_one_letter_code
_entity_poly.pdbx_strand_id
1 'polypeptide(L)'
;MKNGSTETKIITVDSAVKESGRDRIGNIAIIGILSAISYILMWLEVPAPLMPPFIKFDFSDFPALLAAFGLGPIAGILVELIKNVLHSFSSGSFAVGELSNFILGASFVGVAGLVYQKKKNKKGAVLASLLGAMTMALISYPSNLFVVYPFYYNFMPKETVLSMYQLILPSVGSMEKALLIFNLPFTFIKGMLDVLLCLFLYKSVSPLLHKFKR
;
A
#
# COMPACT_ATOMS: atom_id res chain seq x y z
N MET A 1 -7.72 -13.56 56.77
CA MET A 1 -8.31 -13.91 55.45
C MET A 1 -8.17 -12.74 54.45
N LYS A 2 -6.94 -12.30 54.09
CA LYS A 2 -6.71 -11.18 53.14
C LYS A 2 -5.82 -11.52 51.93
N ASN A 3 -5.34 -12.76 51.77
CA ASN A 3 -4.40 -13.12 50.68
C ASN A 3 -5.04 -13.47 49.33
N GLY A 4 -6.31 -13.90 49.28
CA GLY A 4 -6.89 -14.41 48.03
C GLY A 4 -7.18 -13.37 46.95
N SER A 5 -7.42 -12.10 47.31
CA SER A 5 -7.74 -11.04 46.35
C SER A 5 -6.51 -10.46 45.64
N THR A 6 -5.35 -10.47 46.30
CA THR A 6 -4.10 -9.93 45.74
C THR A 6 -3.44 -10.92 44.78
N GLU A 7 -3.39 -12.22 45.12
CA GLU A 7 -2.87 -13.27 44.23
C GLU A 7 -3.69 -13.39 42.95
N THR A 8 -5.02 -13.37 43.05
CA THR A 8 -5.91 -13.43 41.88
C THR A 8 -5.67 -12.27 40.91
N LYS A 9 -5.40 -11.06 41.43
CA LYS A 9 -5.13 -9.85 40.64
C LYS A 9 -3.76 -9.91 39.96
N ILE A 10 -2.73 -10.47 40.62
CA ILE A 10 -1.40 -10.66 40.04
C ILE A 10 -1.46 -11.67 38.89
N ILE A 11 -2.16 -12.80 39.08
CA ILE A 11 -2.32 -13.84 38.06
C ILE A 11 -3.07 -13.31 36.83
N THR A 12 -4.09 -12.45 37.02
CA THR A 12 -4.82 -11.83 35.89
C THR A 12 -3.94 -10.84 35.13
N VAL A 13 -3.11 -10.04 35.83
CA VAL A 13 -2.19 -9.10 35.17
C VAL A 13 -1.11 -9.83 34.39
N ASP A 14 -0.48 -10.86 34.95
CA ASP A 14 0.55 -11.65 34.23
C ASP A 14 -0.02 -12.39 33.01
N SER A 15 -1.25 -12.90 33.12
CA SER A 15 -1.93 -13.55 32.00
C SER A 15 -2.25 -12.56 30.88
N ALA A 16 -2.75 -11.37 31.21
CA ALA A 16 -3.03 -10.30 30.25
C ALA A 16 -1.75 -9.76 29.58
N VAL A 17 -0.64 -9.66 30.32
CA VAL A 17 0.66 -9.24 29.77
C VAL A 17 1.19 -10.29 28.78
N LYS A 18 1.12 -11.58 29.13
CA LYS A 18 1.50 -12.69 28.22
C LYS A 18 0.63 -12.75 26.97
N GLU A 19 -0.67 -12.51 27.11
CA GLU A 19 -1.62 -12.47 25.98
C GLU A 19 -1.32 -11.30 25.05
N SER A 20 -1.12 -10.08 25.59
CA SER A 20 -0.74 -8.91 24.78
C SER A 20 0.63 -9.08 24.09
N GLY A 21 1.56 -9.82 24.71
CA GLY A 21 2.86 -10.13 24.12
C GLY A 21 2.74 -11.09 22.95
N ARG A 22 1.93 -12.14 23.07
CA ARG A 22 1.65 -13.12 22.01
C ARG A 22 1.01 -12.47 20.79
N ASP A 23 0.07 -11.54 20.99
CA ASP A 23 -0.60 -10.85 19.89
C ASP A 23 0.33 -9.90 19.14
N ARG A 24 1.24 -9.21 19.84
CA ARG A 24 2.28 -8.39 19.20
C ARG A 24 3.21 -9.21 18.32
N ILE A 25 3.66 -10.37 18.81
CA ILE A 25 4.52 -11.27 18.04
C ILE A 25 3.78 -11.78 16.80
N GLY A 26 2.50 -12.16 16.95
CA GLY A 26 1.66 -12.58 15.83
C GLY A 26 1.55 -11.49 14.76
N ASN A 27 1.27 -10.26 15.16
CA ASN A 27 1.12 -9.12 14.25
C ASN A 27 2.42 -8.83 13.47
N ILE A 28 3.57 -8.87 14.15
CA ILE A 28 4.89 -8.70 13.50
C ILE A 28 5.13 -9.81 12.48
N ALA A 29 4.85 -11.07 12.82
CA ALA A 29 5.01 -12.20 11.91
C ALA A 29 4.12 -12.05 10.66
N ILE A 30 2.87 -11.61 10.83
CA ILE A 30 1.94 -11.38 9.71
C ILE A 30 2.41 -10.25 8.82
N ILE A 31 2.86 -9.13 9.41
CA ILE A 31 3.44 -8.01 8.64
C ILE A 31 4.64 -8.54 7.84
N GLY A 32 5.54 -9.32 8.46
CA GLY A 32 6.68 -9.91 7.75
C GLY A 32 6.28 -10.83 6.58
N ILE A 33 5.31 -11.72 6.79
CA ILE A 33 4.80 -12.61 5.74
C ILE A 33 4.15 -11.82 4.60
N LEU A 34 3.29 -10.86 4.92
CA LEU A 34 2.60 -10.04 3.91
C LEU A 34 3.59 -9.15 3.15
N SER A 35 4.60 -8.60 3.81
CA SER A 35 5.72 -7.89 3.16
C SER A 35 6.50 -8.77 2.20
N ALA A 36 6.80 -10.02 2.57
CA ALA A 36 7.48 -10.96 1.69
C ALA A 36 6.63 -11.30 0.46
N ILE A 37 5.32 -11.51 0.63
CA ILE A 37 4.39 -11.75 -0.48
C ILE A 37 4.31 -10.51 -1.38
N SER A 38 4.13 -9.31 -0.81
CA SER A 38 4.13 -8.05 -1.55
C SER A 38 5.41 -7.85 -2.34
N TYR A 39 6.58 -8.10 -1.73
CA TYR A 39 7.87 -8.02 -2.42
C TYR A 39 7.97 -8.98 -3.61
N ILE A 40 7.55 -10.25 -3.45
CA ILE A 40 7.51 -11.23 -4.56
C ILE A 40 6.56 -10.77 -5.66
N LEU A 41 5.39 -10.24 -5.30
CA LEU A 41 4.42 -9.72 -6.29
C LEU A 41 4.95 -8.50 -7.03
N MET A 42 5.78 -7.68 -6.38
CA MET A 42 6.40 -6.50 -7.01
C MET A 42 7.38 -6.91 -8.11
N TRP A 43 8.07 -8.05 -7.98
CA TRP A 43 8.91 -8.59 -9.06
C TRP A 43 8.14 -9.04 -10.31
N LEU A 44 6.83 -9.28 -10.18
CA LEU A 44 5.95 -9.61 -11.31
C LEU A 44 5.45 -8.34 -12.03
N GLU A 45 6.11 -7.21 -11.80
CA GLU A 45 5.79 -5.94 -12.42
C GLU A 45 5.98 -5.99 -13.94
N VAL A 46 5.02 -5.38 -14.65
CA VAL A 46 5.05 -5.24 -16.11
C VAL A 46 5.01 -3.76 -16.48
N PRO A 47 5.60 -3.33 -17.62
CA PRO A 47 5.45 -1.97 -18.09
C PRO A 47 3.98 -1.58 -18.17
N ALA A 48 3.62 -0.42 -17.63
CA ALA A 48 2.24 0.03 -17.65
C ALA A 48 1.77 0.30 -19.10
N PRO A 49 0.57 -0.14 -19.49
CA PRO A 49 0.02 0.18 -20.81
C PRO A 49 -0.13 1.68 -21.00
N LEU A 50 0.20 2.20 -22.19
CA LEU A 50 0.09 3.62 -22.54
C LEU A 50 0.87 4.56 -21.59
N MET A 51 2.00 4.08 -21.08
CA MET A 51 2.88 4.82 -20.17
C MET A 51 4.34 4.70 -20.59
N PRO A 52 5.21 5.65 -20.21
CA PRO A 52 6.65 5.48 -20.36
C PRO A 52 7.14 4.21 -19.64
N PRO A 53 8.19 3.55 -20.15
CA PRO A 53 8.62 2.22 -19.69
C PRO A 53 9.14 2.19 -18.25
N PHE A 54 9.49 3.34 -17.67
CA PHE A 54 9.90 3.45 -16.27
C PHE A 54 8.72 3.37 -15.29
N ILE A 55 7.47 3.52 -15.77
CA ILE A 55 6.27 3.30 -14.96
C ILE A 55 5.82 1.86 -15.15
N LYS A 56 5.79 1.13 -14.04
CA LYS A 56 5.41 -0.26 -14.02
C LYS A 56 4.12 -0.46 -13.22
N PHE A 57 3.42 -1.52 -13.60
CA PHE A 57 2.20 -1.97 -12.98
C PHE A 57 2.46 -3.30 -12.26
N ASP A 58 1.94 -3.42 -11.05
CA ASP A 58 2.12 -4.57 -10.17
C ASP A 58 0.91 -4.69 -9.22
N PHE A 59 0.76 -5.86 -8.58
CA PHE A 59 -0.31 -6.15 -7.61
C PHE A 59 0.20 -6.20 -6.16
N SER A 60 1.36 -5.62 -5.88
CA SER A 60 2.01 -5.73 -4.57
C SER A 60 1.34 -4.90 -3.47
N ASP A 61 0.43 -3.98 -3.83
CA ASP A 61 -0.35 -3.17 -2.88
C ASP A 61 -1.46 -3.99 -2.20
N PHE A 62 -1.90 -5.08 -2.82
CA PHE A 62 -2.99 -5.91 -2.31
C PHE A 62 -2.68 -6.57 -0.95
N PRO A 63 -1.53 -7.24 -0.72
CA PRO A 63 -1.20 -7.78 0.60
C PRO A 63 -1.07 -6.69 1.68
N ALA A 64 -0.61 -5.49 1.34
CA ALA A 64 -0.58 -4.36 2.26
C ALA A 64 -1.98 -3.87 2.64
N LEU A 65 -2.92 -3.85 1.69
CA LEU A 65 -4.33 -3.59 1.95
C LEU A 65 -4.93 -4.63 2.91
N LEU A 66 -4.57 -5.91 2.76
CA LEU A 66 -4.99 -6.96 3.68
C LEU A 66 -4.46 -6.74 5.11
N ALA A 67 -3.19 -6.33 5.23
CA ALA A 67 -2.62 -5.95 6.52
C ALA A 67 -3.37 -4.76 7.13
N ALA A 68 -3.71 -3.74 6.33
CA ALA A 68 -4.47 -2.58 6.78
C ALA A 68 -5.87 -2.95 7.31
N PHE A 69 -6.53 -3.89 6.63
CA PHE A 69 -7.86 -4.36 7.01
C PHE A 69 -7.83 -5.27 8.25
N GLY A 70 -6.84 -6.15 8.34
CA GLY A 70 -6.70 -7.11 9.44
C GLY A 70 -6.17 -6.47 10.73
N LEU A 71 -5.07 -5.72 10.63
CA LEU A 71 -4.27 -5.25 11.76
C LEU A 71 -4.31 -3.73 11.97
N GLY A 72 -4.81 -2.98 10.99
CA GLY A 72 -4.93 -1.52 11.06
C GLY A 72 -4.01 -0.80 10.06
N PRO A 73 -4.28 0.50 9.80
CA PRO A 73 -3.63 1.26 8.72
C PRO A 73 -2.10 1.27 8.82
N ILE A 74 -1.56 1.34 10.04
CA ILE A 74 -0.10 1.34 10.27
C ILE A 74 0.52 0.03 9.79
N ALA A 75 -0.14 -1.12 9.98
CA ALA A 75 0.38 -2.39 9.49
C ALA A 75 0.47 -2.43 7.96
N GLY A 76 -0.53 -1.88 7.26
CA GLY A 76 -0.48 -1.74 5.80
C GLY A 76 0.67 -0.83 5.35
N ILE A 77 0.85 0.32 5.99
CA ILE A 77 1.95 1.25 5.67
C ILE A 77 3.32 0.60 5.92
N LEU A 78 3.46 -0.23 6.97
CA LEU A 78 4.69 -0.97 7.21
C LEU A 78 4.95 -2.02 6.12
N VAL A 79 3.92 -2.71 5.62
CA VAL A 79 4.06 -3.63 4.49
C VAL A 79 4.53 -2.90 3.24
N GLU A 80 3.91 -1.75 2.93
CA GLU A 80 4.32 -0.86 1.84
C GLU A 80 5.76 -0.39 1.97
N LEU A 81 6.18 -0.02 3.17
CA LEU A 81 7.55 0.42 3.43
C LEU A 81 8.53 -0.72 3.20
N ILE A 82 8.29 -1.88 3.81
CA ILE A 82 9.21 -3.02 3.75
C ILE A 82 9.35 -3.53 2.32
N LYS A 83 8.25 -3.71 1.57
CA LYS A 83 8.34 -4.21 0.19
C LYS A 83 9.17 -3.28 -0.69
N ASN A 84 8.97 -1.96 -0.57
CA ASN A 84 9.63 -0.95 -1.41
C ASN A 84 11.11 -0.79 -1.02
N VAL A 85 11.44 -0.87 0.27
CA VAL A 85 12.83 -0.90 0.73
C VAL A 85 13.56 -2.13 0.23
N LEU A 86 12.94 -3.31 0.25
CA LEU A 86 13.57 -4.53 -0.28
C LEU A 86 13.73 -4.48 -1.81
N HIS A 87 12.73 -3.95 -2.51
CA HIS A 87 12.78 -3.81 -3.97
C HIS A 87 13.83 -2.82 -4.43
N SER A 88 14.03 -1.71 -3.70
CA SER A 88 15.01 -0.68 -4.09
C SER A 88 16.46 -1.19 -4.08
N PHE A 89 16.79 -2.16 -3.22
CA PHE A 89 18.10 -2.82 -3.24
C PHE A 89 18.29 -3.76 -4.44
N SER A 90 17.22 -4.11 -5.16
CA SER A 90 17.23 -5.19 -6.15
C SER A 90 16.89 -4.75 -7.58
N SER A 91 16.17 -3.64 -7.75
CA SER A 91 15.47 -3.29 -9.01
C SER A 91 16.27 -2.45 -10.01
N GLY A 92 17.39 -1.84 -9.59
CA GLY A 92 18.20 -0.96 -10.44
C GLY A 92 17.54 0.37 -10.82
N SER A 93 16.39 0.72 -10.23
CA SER A 93 15.55 1.90 -10.53
C SER A 93 16.03 3.23 -9.90
N PHE A 94 17.21 3.25 -9.30
CA PHE A 94 17.70 4.34 -8.44
C PHE A 94 16.74 4.71 -7.28
N ALA A 95 15.90 3.77 -6.83
CA ALA A 95 14.90 3.93 -5.76
C ALA A 95 13.77 4.95 -6.06
N VAL A 96 13.72 5.56 -7.25
CA VAL A 96 12.71 6.58 -7.58
C VAL A 96 11.32 5.96 -7.75
N GLY A 97 11.26 4.79 -8.41
CA GLY A 97 10.03 4.05 -8.62
C GLY A 97 9.43 3.56 -7.30
N GLU A 98 10.27 3.05 -6.41
CA GLU A 98 9.92 2.54 -5.07
C GLU A 98 9.48 3.67 -4.14
N LEU A 99 10.11 4.85 -4.25
CA LEU A 99 9.66 6.04 -3.52
C LEU A 99 8.24 6.43 -3.94
N SER A 100 7.97 6.48 -5.26
CA SER A 100 6.63 6.76 -5.77
C SER A 100 5.63 5.69 -5.32
N ASN A 101 5.97 4.42 -5.52
CA ASN A 101 5.13 3.29 -5.12
C ASN A 101 4.81 3.33 -3.62
N PHE A 102 5.79 3.59 -2.76
CA PHE A 102 5.57 3.74 -1.32
C PHE A 102 4.63 4.91 -0.98
N ILE A 103 4.85 6.10 -1.53
CA ILE A 103 4.00 7.27 -1.21
C ILE A 103 2.54 6.99 -1.60
N LEU A 104 2.33 6.43 -2.79
CA LEU A 104 1.00 6.14 -3.29
C LEU A 104 0.37 4.97 -2.54
N GLY A 105 1.08 3.85 -2.39
CA GLY A 105 0.64 2.66 -1.68
C GLY A 105 0.34 2.93 -0.21
N ALA A 106 1.20 3.65 0.51
CA ALA A 106 0.98 4.03 1.90
C ALA A 106 -0.27 4.91 2.07
N SER A 107 -0.49 5.84 1.12
CA SER A 107 -1.70 6.68 1.10
C SER A 107 -2.96 5.84 0.86
N PHE A 108 -2.90 4.91 -0.09
CA PHE A 108 -3.98 3.97 -0.41
C PHE A 108 -4.37 3.14 0.81
N VAL A 109 -3.43 2.37 1.35
CA VAL A 109 -3.70 1.42 2.45
C VAL A 109 -3.94 2.13 3.77
N GLY A 110 -3.36 3.31 3.97
CA GLY A 110 -3.60 4.16 5.14
C GLY A 110 -5.06 4.61 5.22
N VAL A 111 -5.59 5.21 4.15
CA VAL A 111 -6.99 5.64 4.10
C VAL A 111 -7.94 4.45 4.10
N ALA A 112 -7.67 3.43 3.29
CA ALA A 112 -8.51 2.24 3.25
C ALA A 112 -8.56 1.56 4.63
N GLY A 113 -7.42 1.39 5.30
CA GLY A 113 -7.35 0.89 6.67
C GLY A 113 -8.22 1.70 7.63
N LEU A 114 -8.03 3.03 7.68
CA LEU A 114 -8.80 3.91 8.56
C LEU A 114 -10.32 3.80 8.35
N VAL A 115 -10.78 3.75 7.10
CA VAL A 115 -12.20 3.63 6.77
C VAL A 115 -12.73 2.25 7.13
N TYR A 116 -12.01 1.18 6.80
CA TYR A 116 -12.46 -0.19 7.04
C TYR A 116 -12.61 -0.51 8.52
N GLN A 117 -11.72 0.02 9.37
CA GLN A 117 -11.78 -0.19 10.82
C GLN A 117 -13.11 0.28 11.43
N LYS A 118 -13.82 1.24 10.80
CA LYS A 118 -15.14 1.72 11.25
C LYS A 118 -16.26 0.70 11.00
N LYS A 119 -16.19 -0.07 9.91
CA LYS A 119 -17.21 -1.06 9.53
C LYS A 119 -16.60 -2.25 8.81
N LYS A 120 -16.20 -3.24 9.60
CA LYS A 120 -15.53 -4.47 9.13
C LYS A 120 -16.50 -5.46 8.50
N ASN A 121 -16.98 -5.16 7.30
CA ASN A 121 -17.77 -6.08 6.49
C ASN A 121 -17.47 -5.90 5.00
N LYS A 122 -18.02 -6.75 4.13
CA LYS A 122 -17.76 -6.70 2.69
C LYS A 122 -18.03 -5.32 2.08
N LYS A 123 -19.15 -4.68 2.43
CA LYS A 123 -19.49 -3.33 1.93
C LYS A 123 -18.49 -2.29 2.41
N GLY A 124 -18.05 -2.39 3.66
CA GLY A 124 -17.02 -1.53 4.24
C GLY A 124 -15.66 -1.71 3.58
N ALA A 125 -15.26 -2.95 3.24
CA ALA A 125 -14.02 -3.22 2.53
C ALA A 125 -14.00 -2.55 1.15
N VAL A 126 -15.09 -2.70 0.39
CA VAL A 126 -15.22 -2.08 -0.94
C VAL A 126 -15.17 -0.56 -0.85
N LEU A 127 -15.95 0.04 0.08
CA LEU A 127 -15.96 1.49 0.26
C LEU A 127 -14.59 2.01 0.71
N ALA A 128 -13.94 1.30 1.63
CA ALA A 128 -12.61 1.63 2.11
C ALA A 128 -11.56 1.61 0.99
N SER A 129 -11.52 0.52 0.21
CA SER A 129 -10.60 0.40 -0.93
C SER A 129 -10.89 1.46 -2.00
N LEU A 130 -12.16 1.75 -2.29
CA LEU A 130 -12.53 2.79 -3.26
C LEU A 130 -12.04 4.17 -2.81
N LEU A 131 -12.29 4.53 -1.55
CA LEU A 131 -11.82 5.81 -0.99
C LEU A 131 -10.29 5.86 -0.93
N GLY A 132 -9.63 4.76 -0.60
CA GLY A 132 -8.18 4.64 -0.70
C GLY A 132 -7.69 4.90 -2.11
N ALA A 133 -8.27 4.26 -3.13
CA ALA A 133 -7.86 4.41 -4.52
C ALA A 133 -8.07 5.84 -5.03
N MET A 134 -9.18 6.48 -4.63
CA MET A 134 -9.40 7.91 -4.89
C MET A 134 -8.34 8.77 -4.23
N THR A 135 -8.01 8.52 -2.96
CA THR A 135 -6.94 9.27 -2.25
C THR A 135 -5.58 9.07 -2.92
N MET A 136 -5.24 7.84 -3.30
CA MET A 136 -4.01 7.51 -4.01
C MET A 136 -3.89 8.31 -5.32
N ALA A 137 -4.97 8.33 -6.12
CA ALA A 137 -5.01 9.09 -7.37
C ALA A 137 -4.87 10.60 -7.13
N LEU A 138 -5.55 11.15 -6.12
CA LEU A 138 -5.45 12.57 -5.77
C LEU A 138 -4.06 12.96 -5.27
N ILE A 139 -3.39 12.09 -4.50
CA ILE A 139 -2.03 12.30 -4.01
C ILE A 139 -1.00 12.12 -5.13
N SER A 140 -1.30 11.29 -6.14
CA SER A 140 -0.38 11.01 -7.24
C SER A 140 0.06 12.24 -8.00
N TYR A 141 -0.82 13.23 -8.18
CA TYR A 141 -0.47 14.44 -8.90
C TYR A 141 0.54 15.31 -8.12
N PRO A 142 0.25 15.79 -6.89
CA PRO A 142 1.19 16.61 -6.14
C PRO A 142 2.45 15.84 -5.74
N SER A 143 2.37 14.55 -5.37
CA SER A 143 3.56 13.78 -4.99
C SER A 143 4.52 13.62 -6.17
N ASN A 144 3.99 13.34 -7.36
CA ASN A 144 4.83 13.22 -8.54
C ASN A 144 5.40 14.57 -8.97
N LEU A 145 4.59 15.63 -8.93
CA LEU A 145 5.01 16.96 -9.37
C LEU A 145 6.11 17.56 -8.48
N PHE A 146 5.99 17.42 -7.16
CA PHE A 146 6.87 18.11 -6.21
C PHE A 146 7.97 17.24 -5.61
N VAL A 147 7.86 15.91 -5.66
CA VAL A 147 8.82 15.00 -5.01
C VAL A 147 9.43 14.03 -6.01
N VAL A 148 8.63 13.17 -6.63
CA VAL A 148 9.14 12.03 -7.41
C VAL A 148 9.86 12.48 -8.67
N TYR A 149 9.23 13.31 -9.50
CA TYR A 149 9.84 13.74 -10.77
C TYR A 149 11.01 14.70 -10.55
N PRO A 150 10.95 15.68 -9.63
CA PRO A 150 12.13 16.47 -9.28
C PRO A 150 13.31 15.61 -8.84
N PHE A 151 13.07 14.53 -8.09
CA PHE A 151 14.12 13.58 -7.73
C PHE A 151 14.61 12.77 -8.95
N TYR A 152 13.69 12.32 -9.81
CA TYR A 152 14.01 11.63 -11.06
C TYR A 152 14.88 12.47 -12.01
N TYR A 153 14.69 13.80 -12.03
CA TYR A 153 15.43 14.70 -12.92
C TYR A 153 16.93 14.80 -12.61
N ASN A 154 17.38 14.34 -11.44
CA ASN A 154 18.81 14.20 -11.14
C ASN A 154 19.48 13.07 -11.92
N PHE A 155 18.68 12.13 -12.46
CA PHE A 155 19.16 10.97 -13.21
C PHE A 155 18.83 11.07 -14.71
N MET A 156 17.72 11.74 -15.07
CA MET A 156 17.29 11.91 -16.45
C MET A 156 16.72 13.32 -16.70
N PRO A 157 17.18 14.05 -17.74
CA PRO A 157 16.68 15.39 -18.04
C PRO A 157 15.16 15.44 -18.22
N LYS A 158 14.54 16.52 -17.75
CA LYS A 158 13.09 16.74 -17.82
C LYS A 158 12.58 16.66 -19.26
N GLU A 159 13.35 17.16 -20.21
CA GLU A 159 13.04 17.18 -21.64
C GLU A 159 12.95 15.75 -22.19
N THR A 160 13.86 14.87 -21.77
CA THR A 160 13.84 13.46 -22.14
C THR A 160 12.60 12.77 -21.57
N VAL A 161 12.27 13.00 -20.30
CA VAL A 161 11.07 12.43 -19.68
C VAL A 161 9.80 12.89 -20.39
N LEU A 162 9.69 14.19 -20.68
CA LEU A 162 8.57 14.74 -21.43
C LEU A 162 8.47 14.14 -22.83
N SER A 163 9.59 13.95 -23.52
CA SER A 163 9.62 13.33 -24.85
C SER A 163 9.04 11.90 -24.82
N MET A 164 9.30 11.12 -23.76
CA MET A 164 8.73 9.77 -23.60
C MET A 164 7.20 9.81 -23.50
N TYR A 165 6.63 10.81 -22.83
CA TYR A 165 5.18 11.03 -22.83
C TYR A 165 4.64 11.49 -24.18
N GLN A 166 5.38 12.35 -24.88
CA GLN A 166 5.00 12.85 -26.20
C GLN A 166 4.99 11.75 -27.28
N LEU A 167 5.80 10.69 -27.13
CA LEU A 167 5.73 9.51 -27.99
C LEU A 167 4.37 8.79 -27.89
N ILE A 168 3.68 8.91 -26.76
CA ILE A 168 2.37 8.30 -26.52
C ILE A 168 1.25 9.28 -26.92
N LEU A 169 1.39 10.55 -26.53
CA LEU A 169 0.46 11.62 -26.89
C LEU A 169 1.22 12.91 -27.26
N PRO A 170 1.41 13.20 -28.56
CA PRO A 170 2.21 14.34 -29.03
C PRO A 170 1.70 15.71 -28.56
N SER A 171 0.41 15.84 -28.22
CA SER A 171 -0.19 17.10 -27.77
C SER A 171 0.17 17.50 -26.32
N VAL A 172 0.96 16.69 -25.61
CA VAL A 172 1.35 16.93 -24.22
C VAL A 172 2.48 17.95 -24.19
N GLY A 173 2.12 19.21 -23.91
CA GLY A 173 3.07 20.33 -23.89
C GLY A 173 3.83 20.54 -22.57
N SER A 174 3.50 19.82 -21.50
CA SER A 174 4.17 19.99 -20.21
C SER A 174 4.05 18.76 -19.32
N MET A 175 4.92 18.67 -18.31
CA MET A 175 4.92 17.57 -17.35
C MET A 175 3.67 17.56 -16.48
N GLU A 176 3.16 18.73 -16.10
CA GLU A 176 1.90 18.88 -15.36
C GLU A 176 0.74 18.24 -16.13
N LYS A 177 0.65 18.50 -17.44
CA LYS A 177 -0.35 17.86 -18.30
C LYS A 177 -0.12 16.35 -18.41
N ALA A 178 1.14 15.91 -18.53
CA ALA A 178 1.48 14.49 -18.57
C ALA A 178 1.00 13.76 -17.30
N LEU A 179 1.33 14.30 -16.12
CA LEU A 179 0.93 13.71 -14.84
C LEU A 179 -0.59 13.67 -14.67
N LEU A 180 -1.30 14.69 -15.14
CA LEU A 180 -2.76 14.76 -15.05
C LEU A 180 -3.45 13.77 -16.01
N ILE A 181 -2.95 13.64 -17.24
CA ILE A 181 -3.56 12.82 -18.30
C ILE A 181 -3.19 11.35 -18.15
N PHE A 182 -1.97 11.05 -17.70
CA PHE A 182 -1.46 9.69 -17.62
C PHE A 182 -1.38 9.18 -16.19
N ASN A 183 -0.58 9.82 -15.32
CA ASN A 183 -0.26 9.29 -13.99
C ASN A 183 -1.48 9.20 -13.09
N LEU A 184 -2.31 10.24 -13.05
CA LEU A 184 -3.50 10.24 -12.20
C LEU A 184 -4.51 9.15 -12.63
N PRO A 185 -4.91 9.03 -13.91
CA PRO A 185 -5.79 7.95 -14.35
C PRO A 185 -5.19 6.56 -14.16
N PHE A 186 -3.90 6.37 -14.49
CA PHE A 186 -3.21 5.10 -14.25
C PHE A 186 -3.21 4.71 -12.77
N THR A 187 -2.91 5.65 -11.88
CA THR A 187 -2.88 5.41 -10.44
C THR A 187 -4.26 5.02 -9.92
N PHE A 188 -5.31 5.69 -10.41
CA PHE A 188 -6.68 5.34 -10.06
C PHE A 188 -7.03 3.92 -10.53
N ILE A 189 -6.70 3.58 -11.79
CA ILE A 189 -6.93 2.23 -12.33
C ILE A 189 -6.18 1.18 -11.51
N LYS A 190 -4.93 1.45 -11.12
CA LYS A 190 -4.13 0.57 -10.26
C LYS A 190 -4.88 0.28 -8.95
N GLY A 191 -5.31 1.32 -8.23
CA GLY A 191 -6.07 1.13 -6.99
C GLY A 191 -7.44 0.45 -7.20
N MET A 192 -8.09 0.68 -8.33
CA MET A 192 -9.35 0.00 -8.67
C MET A 192 -9.17 -1.50 -8.92
N LEU A 193 -8.01 -1.93 -9.44
CA LEU A 193 -7.71 -3.35 -9.57
C LEU A 193 -7.58 -4.02 -8.20
N ASP A 194 -7.02 -3.34 -7.20
CA ASP A 194 -7.01 -3.84 -5.81
C ASP A 194 -8.42 -3.91 -5.19
N VAL A 195 -9.31 -2.98 -5.53
CA VAL A 195 -10.74 -3.05 -5.15
C VAL A 195 -11.38 -4.31 -5.73
N LEU A 196 -11.10 -4.62 -7.01
CA LEU A 196 -11.60 -5.83 -7.66
C LEU A 196 -11.03 -7.09 -7.01
N LEU A 197 -9.71 -7.14 -6.76
CA LEU A 197 -9.09 -8.25 -6.03
C LEU A 197 -9.70 -8.44 -4.64
N CYS A 198 -9.95 -7.34 -3.92
CA CYS A 198 -10.64 -7.38 -2.64
C CYS A 198 -12.03 -8.00 -2.77
N LEU A 199 -12.81 -7.60 -3.78
CA LEU A 199 -14.15 -8.15 -4.04
C LEU A 199 -14.15 -9.66 -4.30
N PHE A 200 -13.23 -10.14 -5.14
CA PHE A 200 -13.11 -11.56 -5.50
C PHE A 200 -12.58 -12.40 -4.36
N LEU A 201 -11.56 -11.91 -3.65
CA LEU A 201 -10.87 -12.65 -2.61
C LEU A 201 -11.47 -12.44 -1.22
N TYR A 202 -12.48 -11.55 -1.05
CA TYR A 202 -13.04 -11.24 0.27
C TYR A 202 -13.48 -12.49 1.03
N LYS A 203 -14.16 -13.45 0.38
CA LYS A 203 -14.61 -14.67 1.06
C LYS A 203 -13.44 -15.50 1.57
N SER A 204 -12.38 -15.63 0.79
CA SER A 204 -11.19 -16.41 1.14
C SER A 204 -10.36 -15.71 2.23
N VAL A 205 -10.31 -14.38 2.23
CA VAL A 205 -9.50 -13.59 3.16
C VAL A 205 -10.29 -13.17 4.40
N SER A 206 -11.62 -13.19 4.37
CA SER A 206 -12.51 -12.82 5.50
C SER A 206 -12.18 -13.58 6.80
N PRO A 207 -11.88 -14.91 6.80
CA PRO A 207 -11.41 -15.59 7.99
C PRO A 207 -10.14 -14.95 8.55
N LEU A 208 -9.18 -14.58 7.70
CA LEU A 208 -7.95 -13.90 8.11
C LEU A 208 -8.29 -12.51 8.70
N LEU A 209 -9.14 -11.72 8.04
CA LEU A 209 -9.54 -10.38 8.48
C LEU A 209 -10.30 -10.35 9.82
N HIS A 210 -11.06 -11.40 10.13
CA HIS A 210 -11.87 -11.47 11.37
C HIS A 210 -11.22 -12.30 12.48
N LYS A 211 -10.24 -13.15 12.17
CA LYS A 211 -9.51 -13.94 13.18
C LYS A 211 -8.58 -13.08 14.04
N PHE A 212 -8.23 -11.87 13.59
CA PHE A 212 -7.53 -10.85 14.39
C PHE A 212 -8.42 -10.17 15.44
N LYS A 213 -9.68 -10.59 15.56
CA LYS A 213 -10.55 -10.27 16.68
C LYS A 213 -10.46 -11.40 17.70
N ARG A 214 -9.53 -11.28 18.65
CA ARG A 214 -9.75 -11.77 20.00
C ARG A 214 -9.65 -10.57 20.93
#